data_AF-U6DZG6-F1
#
_entry.id   AF-U6DZG6-F1
#
_cell.length_a   1.000
_cell.length_b   1.000
_cell.length_c   1.000
_cell.angle_alpha   90.00
_cell.angle_beta   90.00
_cell.angle_gamma   90.00
#
_symmetry.space_group_name_H-M   'P 1'
#
loop_
_entity.id
_entity.type
_entity.pdbx_description
1 polymer ?
#
loop_
_entity_poly.entity_id
_entity_poly.type
_entity_poly.pdbx_seq_one_letter_code
_entity_poly.pdbx_strand_id
1 'polypeptide(L)'
;PASFEKKNERNAEAKRKMALARERKTVKTLGIIMGTFILCWLPFFIVALVLPFCESSCHMPTLLGAIINWLGYSNSLLNPVIYAYFNKDFQNAFKKIIKCKFCRR
;
A
#
# COMPACT_ATOMS: atom_id res chain seq x y z
N PRO A 1 5.83 47.65 9.84
CA PRO A 1 6.61 46.56 10.49
C PRO A 1 5.72 45.40 10.97
N ALA A 2 4.91 45.60 12.02
CA ALA A 2 4.12 44.52 12.65
C ALA A 2 3.05 43.85 11.74
N SER A 3 2.49 44.58 10.76
CA SER A 3 1.52 44.02 9.81
C SER A 3 2.14 43.07 8.79
N PHE A 4 3.44 43.24 8.49
CA PHE A 4 4.18 42.43 7.54
C PHE A 4 4.63 41.11 8.18
N GLU A 5 5.09 41.16 9.43
CA GLU A 5 5.40 39.96 10.25
C GLU A 5 4.18 39.06 10.40
N LYS A 6 3.02 39.60 10.80
CA LYS A 6 1.76 38.84 10.88
C LYS A 6 1.31 38.19 9.57
N LYS A 7 1.69 38.77 8.43
CA LYS A 7 1.37 38.19 7.10
C LYS A 7 2.34 37.05 6.76
N ASN A 8 3.60 37.18 7.16
CA ASN A 8 4.62 36.16 6.97
C ASN A 8 4.37 34.92 7.85
N GLU A 9 3.96 35.11 9.11
CA GLU A 9 3.58 34.04 10.03
C GLU A 9 2.38 33.23 9.51
N ARG A 10 1.33 33.91 9.04
CA ARG A 10 0.16 33.25 8.42
C ARG A 10 0.54 32.46 7.17
N ASN A 11 1.43 32.99 6.34
CA ASN A 11 1.92 32.28 5.16
C ASN A 11 2.76 31.05 5.55
N ALA A 12 3.58 31.15 6.60
CA ALA A 12 4.36 30.03 7.11
C ALA A 12 3.46 28.93 7.70
N GLU A 13 2.43 29.30 8.46
CA GLU A 13 1.45 28.36 9.02
C GLU A 13 0.64 27.65 7.90
N ALA A 14 0.22 28.40 6.88
CA ALA A 14 -0.48 27.84 5.72
C ALA A 14 0.39 26.83 4.96
N LYS A 15 1.67 27.16 4.71
CA LYS A 15 2.64 26.24 4.09
C LYS A 15 2.83 24.97 4.93
N ARG A 16 2.94 25.12 6.26
CA ARG A 16 3.10 23.99 7.18
C ARG A 16 1.86 23.09 7.20
N LYS A 17 0.65 23.65 7.20
CA LYS A 17 -0.61 22.89 7.06
C LYS A 17 -0.69 22.12 5.74
N MET A 18 -0.28 22.74 4.63
CA MET A 18 -0.23 22.07 3.32
C MET A 18 0.78 20.92 3.30
N ALA A 19 1.95 21.09 3.90
CA ALA A 19 2.96 20.04 4.03
C ALA A 19 2.42 18.85 4.83
N LEU A 20 1.83 19.10 6.01
CA LEU A 20 1.20 18.08 6.85
C LEU A 20 0.07 17.34 6.13
N ALA A 21 -0.76 18.05 5.35
CA ALA A 21 -1.82 17.45 4.56
C ALA A 21 -1.27 16.53 3.46
N ARG A 22 -0.10 16.83 2.90
CA ARG A 22 0.59 15.99 1.93
C ARG A 22 1.18 14.74 2.59
N GLU A 23 1.85 14.92 3.73
CA GLU A 23 2.42 13.82 4.52
C GLU A 23 1.35 12.80 4.94
N ARG A 24 0.18 13.28 5.40
CA ARG A 24 -0.95 12.40 5.75
C ARG A 24 -1.44 11.54 4.59
N LYS A 25 -1.40 12.05 3.35
CA LYS A 25 -1.77 11.27 2.16
C LYS A 25 -0.78 10.13 1.92
N THR A 26 0.52 10.41 2.02
CA THR A 26 1.57 9.42 1.89
C THR A 26 1.46 8.34 2.97
N VAL A 27 1.29 8.74 4.24
CA VAL A 27 1.12 7.80 5.36
C VAL A 27 -0.13 6.94 5.18
N LYS A 28 -1.24 7.50 4.71
CA LYS A 28 -2.45 6.72 4.42
C LYS A 28 -2.20 5.66 3.37
N THR A 29 -1.51 6.00 2.28
CA THR A 29 -1.14 5.02 1.25
C THR A 29 -0.21 3.95 1.82
N LEU A 30 0.82 4.33 2.57
CA LEU A 30 1.73 3.38 3.23
C LEU A 30 0.99 2.43 4.18
N GLY A 31 0.06 2.96 4.98
CA GLY A 31 -0.77 2.16 5.89
C GLY A 31 -1.64 1.14 5.16
N ILE A 32 -2.21 1.49 4.00
CA ILE A 32 -2.97 0.54 3.16
C ILE A 32 -2.05 -0.53 2.56
N ILE A 33 -0.86 -0.14 2.07
CA ILE A 33 0.14 -1.08 1.54
C ILE A 33 0.52 -2.10 2.62
N MET A 34 0.90 -1.61 3.79
CA MET A 34 1.28 -2.47 4.92
C MET A 34 0.11 -3.35 5.37
N GLY A 35 -1.10 -2.80 5.49
CA GLY A 35 -2.30 -3.56 5.86
C GLY A 35 -2.62 -4.67 4.87
N THR A 36 -2.55 -4.39 3.56
CA THR A 36 -2.80 -5.39 2.51
C THR A 36 -1.74 -6.49 2.52
N PHE A 37 -0.46 -6.12 2.68
CA PHE A 37 0.64 -7.07 2.79
C PHE A 37 0.45 -7.98 4.00
N ILE A 38 0.12 -7.41 5.16
CA ILE A 38 -0.17 -8.17 6.38
C ILE A 38 -1.36 -9.09 6.15
N LEU A 39 -2.48 -8.62 5.61
CA LEU A 39 -3.66 -9.46 5.38
C LEU A 39 -3.38 -10.62 4.40
N CYS A 40 -2.55 -10.40 3.39
CA CYS A 40 -2.13 -11.43 2.44
C CYS A 40 -1.15 -12.44 3.04
N TRP A 41 -0.35 -12.04 4.03
CA TRP A 41 0.67 -12.90 4.66
C TRP A 41 0.23 -13.53 5.97
N LEU A 42 -0.67 -12.90 6.71
CA LEU A 42 -1.17 -13.34 8.00
C LEU A 42 -1.71 -14.79 7.98
N PRO A 43 -2.56 -15.20 7.02
CA PRO A 43 -3.02 -16.60 6.98
C PRO A 43 -1.90 -17.60 6.69
N PHE A 44 -0.88 -17.24 5.89
CA PHE A 44 0.30 -18.07 5.69
C PHE A 44 1.13 -18.20 6.97
N PHE A 45 1.39 -17.09 7.66
CA PHE A 45 2.14 -17.08 8.93
C PHE A 45 1.44 -17.88 10.02
N ILE A 46 0.11 -17.74 10.17
CA ILE A 46 -0.65 -18.49 11.16
C ILE A 46 -0.51 -20.00 10.92
N VAL A 47 -0.63 -20.45 9.67
CA VAL A 47 -0.49 -21.87 9.36
C VAL A 47 0.94 -22.37 9.52
N ALA A 48 1.93 -21.61 9.08
CA ALA A 48 3.33 -21.97 9.28
C ALA A 48 3.72 -22.08 10.76
N LEU A 49 3.10 -21.27 11.62
CA LEU A 49 3.28 -21.36 13.07
C LEU A 49 2.50 -22.51 13.70
N VAL A 50 1.28 -22.80 13.25
CA VAL A 50 0.39 -23.81 13.86
C VAL A 50 0.70 -25.24 13.41
N LEU A 51 1.10 -25.44 12.15
CA LEU A 51 1.47 -26.75 11.59
C LEU A 51 2.47 -27.55 12.45
N PRO A 52 3.61 -26.97 12.91
CA PRO A 52 4.57 -27.71 13.72
C PRO A 52 4.06 -28.06 15.12
N PHE A 53 3.08 -27.33 15.67
CA PHE A 53 2.45 -27.69 16.96
C PHE A 53 1.33 -28.71 16.81
N CYS A 54 0.87 -28.96 15.58
CA CYS A 54 -0.27 -29.81 15.30
C CYS A 54 0.20 -31.08 14.56
N GLU A 55 1.08 -31.86 15.21
CA GLU A 55 1.76 -33.02 14.61
C GLU A 55 0.83 -34.08 13.99
N SER A 56 -0.36 -34.33 14.57
CA SER A 56 -1.23 -35.45 14.16
C SER A 56 -2.74 -35.21 14.27
N SER A 57 -3.19 -34.11 14.88
CA SER A 57 -4.62 -33.82 15.10
C SER A 57 -5.23 -32.78 14.16
N CYS A 58 -4.41 -32.04 13.39
CA CYS A 58 -4.91 -31.07 12.42
C CYS A 58 -5.03 -31.72 11.04
N HIS A 59 -6.24 -32.16 10.68
CA HIS A 59 -6.57 -32.41 9.28
C HIS A 59 -6.64 -31.06 8.56
N MET A 60 -5.57 -30.70 7.85
CA MET A 60 -5.58 -29.48 7.05
C MET A 60 -6.44 -29.71 5.80
N PRO A 61 -7.57 -29.00 5.63
CA PRO A 61 -8.39 -29.20 4.45
C PRO A 61 -7.60 -28.76 3.21
N THR A 62 -7.67 -29.54 2.14
CA THR A 62 -6.98 -29.30 0.86
C THR A 62 -7.26 -27.91 0.31
N LEU A 63 -8.47 -27.39 0.55
CA LEU A 63 -8.87 -26.03 0.20
C LEU A 63 -8.00 -24.97 0.91
N LEU A 64 -7.65 -25.18 2.18
CA LEU A 64 -6.86 -24.23 2.96
C LEU A 64 -5.40 -24.20 2.46
N GLY A 65 -4.83 -25.36 2.16
CA GLY A 65 -3.51 -25.46 1.52
C GLY A 65 -3.48 -24.80 0.14
N ALA A 66 -4.53 -25.01 -0.66
CA ALA A 66 -4.67 -24.35 -1.96
C ALA A 66 -4.75 -22.82 -1.81
N ILE A 67 -5.64 -22.31 -0.95
CA ILE A 67 -5.79 -20.86 -0.71
C ILE A 67 -4.47 -20.24 -0.27
N ILE A 68 -3.70 -20.91 0.59
CA ILE A 68 -2.42 -20.42 1.09
C ILE A 68 -1.36 -20.36 -0.01
N ASN A 69 -1.27 -21.40 -0.85
CA ASN A 69 -0.39 -21.39 -2.01
C ASN A 69 -0.78 -20.27 -2.99
N TRP A 70 -2.08 -20.13 -3.28
CA TRP A 70 -2.60 -19.07 -4.14
C TRP A 70 -2.34 -17.67 -3.57
N LEU A 71 -2.43 -17.48 -2.25
CA LEU A 71 -2.06 -16.22 -1.59
C LEU A 71 -0.55 -15.94 -1.70
N GLY A 72 0.28 -16.96 -1.52
CA GLY A 72 1.74 -16.87 -1.70
C GLY A 72 2.13 -16.43 -3.11
N TYR A 73 1.49 -16.98 -4.14
CA TYR A 73 1.67 -16.54 -5.52
C TYR A 73 1.09 -15.14 -5.77
N SER A 74 -0.03 -14.81 -5.13
CA SER A 74 -0.66 -13.50 -5.26
C SER A 74 0.23 -12.39 -4.70
N ASN A 75 1.13 -12.65 -3.74
CA ASN A 75 2.08 -11.67 -3.20
C ASN A 75 2.93 -11.00 -4.30
N SER A 76 3.34 -11.75 -5.32
CA SER A 76 4.10 -11.21 -6.47
C SER A 76 3.24 -10.38 -7.41
N LEU A 77 1.99 -10.79 -7.64
CA LEU A 77 1.01 -10.08 -8.49
C LEU A 77 0.49 -8.81 -7.80
N LEU A 78 0.39 -8.85 -6.48
CA LEU A 78 -0.06 -7.77 -5.62
C LEU A 78 0.92 -6.60 -5.65
N ASN A 79 2.22 -6.82 -5.86
CA ASN A 79 3.18 -5.72 -5.93
C ASN A 79 2.77 -4.67 -7.00
N PRO A 80 2.65 -5.00 -8.32
CA PRO A 80 2.13 -4.06 -9.31
C PRO A 80 0.71 -3.55 -9.02
N VAL A 81 -0.21 -4.39 -8.53
CA VAL A 81 -1.62 -4.01 -8.28
C VAL A 81 -1.74 -3.01 -7.14
N ILE A 82 -1.00 -3.21 -6.05
CA ILE A 82 -0.95 -2.33 -4.89
C ILE A 82 -0.40 -0.96 -5.32
N TYR A 83 0.70 -0.93 -6.09
CA TYR A 83 1.26 0.32 -6.59
C TYR A 83 0.34 0.98 -7.64
N ALA A 84 -0.26 0.21 -8.53
CA ALA A 84 -1.14 0.72 -9.58
C ALA A 84 -2.50 1.21 -9.08
N TYR A 85 -3.03 0.68 -7.97
CA TYR A 85 -4.35 1.08 -7.47
C TYR A 85 -4.28 2.14 -6.36
N PHE A 86 -3.24 2.11 -5.52
CA PHE A 86 -3.19 2.94 -4.31
C PHE A 86 -2.13 4.05 -4.33
N ASN A 87 -1.15 3.98 -5.24
CA ASN A 87 -0.17 5.05 -5.41
C ASN A 87 -0.59 5.97 -6.57
N LYS A 88 -1.23 7.10 -6.23
CA LYS A 88 -1.68 8.10 -7.22
C LYS A 88 -0.54 8.67 -8.05
N ASP A 89 0.66 8.80 -7.49
CA ASP A 89 1.82 9.26 -8.25
C ASP A 89 2.26 8.21 -9.27
N PHE A 90 2.19 6.93 -8.90
CA PHE A 90 2.45 5.81 -9.81
C PHE A 90 1.39 5.71 -10.91
N GLN A 91 0.11 5.88 -10.58
CA GLN A 91 -0.99 5.97 -11.56
C GLN A 91 -0.80 7.12 -12.54
N ASN A 92 -0.39 8.29 -12.05
CA ASN A 92 -0.16 9.46 -12.89
C ASN A 92 1.02 9.25 -13.83
N ALA A 93 2.10 8.61 -13.34
CA ALA A 93 3.23 8.21 -14.18
C ALA A 93 2.83 7.16 -15.23
N PHE A 94 2.05 6.13 -14.84
CA PHE A 94 1.58 5.08 -15.74
C PHE A 94 0.65 5.64 -16.83
N LYS A 95 -0.29 6.52 -16.45
CA LYS A 95 -1.15 7.25 -17.40
C LYS A 95 -0.34 8.12 -18.36
N LYS A 96 0.72 8.77 -17.88
CA LYS A 96 1.62 9.59 -18.72
C LYS A 96 2.37 8.71 -19.72
N ILE A 97 2.87 7.55 -19.31
CA ILE A 97 3.54 6.59 -20.20
C ILE A 97 2.57 6.05 -21.27
N ILE A 98 1.34 5.68 -20.88
CA ILE A 98 0.32 5.17 -21.81
C ILE A 98 -0.11 6.26 -22.81
N LYS A 99 -0.39 7.49 -22.34
CA LYS A 99 -0.73 8.61 -23.23
C LYS A 99 0.40 8.98 -24.19
N CYS A 100 1.65 9.00 -23.74
CA CYS A 100 2.79 9.29 -24.62
C CYS A 100 3.07 8.18 -25.64
N LYS A 101 2.75 6.91 -25.35
CA LYS A 101 2.82 5.83 -26.35
C LYS A 101 1.67 5.87 -27.36
N PHE A 102 0.48 6.32 -26.97
CA PHE A 102 -0.66 6.46 -27.88
C PHE A 102 -0.63 7.73 -28.74
N CYS A 103 0.05 8.80 -28.31
CA CYS A 103 0.27 10.00 -29.14
C CYS A 103 1.46 9.89 -30.11
N ARG A 104 2.22 8.79 -30.09
CA ARG A 104 3.32 8.51 -31.02
C ARG A 104 2.94 7.46 -32.08
N ARG A 105 1.64 7.22 -32.26
CA ARG A 105 1.07 6.56 -33.43
C ARG A 105 0.19 7.55 -34.18
#